data_AF-A0A9W7DI09-F1
#
_entry.id   AF-A0A9W7DI09-F1
#
_cell.length_a   1.000
_cell.length_b   1.000
_cell.length_c   1.000
_cell.angle_alpha   90.00
_cell.angle_beta   90.00
_cell.angle_gamma   90.00
#
_symmetry.space_group_name_H-M   'P 1'
#
loop_
_entity.id
_entity.type
_entity.pdbx_description
1 polymer ?
#
loop_
_entity_poly.entity_id
_entity_poly.type
_entity_poly.pdbx_seq_one_letter_code
_entity_poly.pdbx_strand_id
1 'polypeptide(L)'
;MFTNVHNSFLSYSFDDRTDEELTELDSTHPKIKGLQTKDELGLYLERVVKGNDLDRYIRYNSNVERVRKLENGKWEIAVKRQEKKDGKLVDYWYTQVFDAIVLANGKTIPILPNFENLPGFVEKNKDKTFVTLAKAVKDTKFIEKSKKILFVGSSNSAIDLLQYAFPRDLENPSIFISRRTKYTGPTGFIGGFTSMSYAKGVISKPEIEKFLPDENGVLFTDGTIEKNFDSIVICTGYHYCYPFFEKEYVEKHPSYNHFYLYTFSLEEPTVALVGNKLAPFFFPRVEAQAAAVAGVFSGFKQLPNPNETNKWYDEKIDQILTLYDTNEKFIEPLLNFGPKDRPNPLFSVKRRDDYVADFAQSWRTIEGVYFKLRDGVYTVDNVLS
;
A
#
# COMPACT_ATOMS: atom_id res chain seq x y z
N MET A 1 -7.98 10.33 7.92
CA MET A 1 -7.66 8.92 7.59
C MET A 1 -7.13 8.24 8.84
N PHE A 2 -7.54 7.00 9.06
CA PHE A 2 -7.09 6.13 10.13
C PHE A 2 -6.60 4.81 9.53
N THR A 3 -5.92 4.00 10.32
CA THR A 3 -5.32 2.73 9.89
C THR A 3 -6.41 1.70 9.60
N ASN A 4 -6.06 0.69 8.80
CA ASN A 4 -6.93 -0.44 8.49
C ASN A 4 -6.41 -1.78 9.06
N VAL A 5 -5.51 -1.69 10.04
CA VAL A 5 -4.86 -2.81 10.73
C VAL A 5 -4.87 -2.49 12.21
N HIS A 6 -5.10 -3.50 13.05
CA HIS A 6 -5.14 -3.35 14.49
C HIS A 6 -3.83 -2.76 15.02
N ASN A 7 -3.93 -1.87 16.01
CA ASN A 7 -2.78 -1.15 16.58
C ASN A 7 -1.72 -2.08 17.16
N SER A 8 -2.11 -3.27 17.65
CA SER A 8 -1.17 -4.29 18.15
C SER A 8 -0.19 -4.78 17.08
N PHE A 9 -0.50 -4.68 15.78
CA PHE A 9 0.38 -5.09 14.66
C PHE A 9 1.07 -3.92 13.96
N LEU A 10 0.94 -2.71 14.49
CA LEU A 10 1.56 -1.48 13.97
C LEU A 10 2.71 -1.03 14.89
N SER A 11 3.51 -2.01 15.30
CA SER A 11 4.74 -1.86 16.08
C SER A 11 5.76 -2.94 15.69
N TYR A 12 7.04 -2.70 15.97
CA TYR A 12 8.10 -3.69 15.83
C TYR A 12 8.28 -4.51 17.11
N SER A 13 8.80 -5.73 17.01
CA SER A 13 8.97 -6.60 18.19
C SER A 13 10.00 -6.06 19.20
N PHE A 14 10.91 -5.20 18.76
CA PHE A 14 11.92 -4.55 19.59
C PHE A 14 11.49 -3.18 20.15
N ASP A 15 10.40 -2.61 19.66
CA ASP A 15 9.81 -1.33 20.11
C ASP A 15 8.29 -1.51 20.13
N ASP A 16 7.85 -2.48 20.94
CA ASP A 16 6.42 -2.75 21.06
C ASP A 16 5.73 -1.65 21.87
N ARG A 17 4.45 -1.47 21.61
CA ARG A 17 3.62 -0.56 22.41
C ARG A 17 3.36 -1.17 23.79
N THR A 18 3.00 -0.35 24.75
CA THR A 18 2.54 -0.73 26.10
C THR A 18 1.01 -0.87 26.17
N ASP A 19 0.49 -1.44 27.26
CA ASP A 19 -0.96 -1.50 27.54
C ASP A 19 -1.57 -0.14 27.73
N GLU A 20 -0.83 0.74 28.39
CA GLU A 20 -1.18 2.12 28.59
C GLU A 20 -1.30 2.85 27.24
N GLU A 21 -0.31 2.72 26.35
CA GLU A 21 -0.34 3.37 25.02
C GLU A 21 -1.50 2.87 24.14
N LEU A 22 -1.80 1.57 24.12
CA LEU A 22 -2.95 1.07 23.33
C LEU A 22 -4.28 1.55 23.92
N THR A 23 -4.39 1.56 25.25
CA THR A 23 -5.60 2.05 25.94
C THR A 23 -5.79 3.55 25.71
N GLU A 24 -4.71 4.32 25.68
CA GLU A 24 -4.71 5.74 25.38
C GLU A 24 -5.21 6.02 23.95
N LEU A 25 -4.73 5.27 22.95
CA LEU A 25 -5.23 5.37 21.57
C LEU A 25 -6.74 5.12 21.49
N ASP A 26 -7.21 4.03 22.12
CA ASP A 26 -8.63 3.67 22.11
C ASP A 26 -9.51 4.69 22.86
N SER A 27 -8.97 5.31 23.90
CA SER A 27 -9.65 6.34 24.67
C SER A 27 -9.69 7.68 23.93
N THR A 28 -8.63 8.00 23.20
CA THR A 28 -8.52 9.22 22.37
C THR A 28 -9.46 9.14 21.17
N HIS A 29 -9.62 7.95 20.59
CA HIS A 29 -10.43 7.74 19.39
C HIS A 29 -11.50 6.65 19.58
N PRO A 30 -12.54 6.90 20.40
CA PRO A 30 -13.49 5.87 20.83
C PRO A 30 -14.36 5.31 19.70
N LYS A 31 -14.41 5.97 18.54
CA LYS A 31 -15.18 5.54 17.36
C LYS A 31 -14.39 4.64 16.42
N ILE A 32 -13.06 4.62 16.53
CA ILE A 32 -12.16 3.79 15.72
C ILE A 32 -11.33 2.86 16.61
N LYS A 33 -11.90 2.33 17.70
CA LYS A 33 -11.21 1.40 18.63
C LYS A 33 -10.47 0.28 17.92
N GLY A 34 -9.25 0.02 18.38
CA GLY A 34 -8.29 -0.89 17.78
C GLY A 34 -7.50 -0.30 16.61
N LEU A 35 -7.82 0.91 16.16
CA LEU A 35 -7.16 1.61 15.05
C LEU A 35 -6.59 2.94 15.55
N GLN A 36 -5.76 3.59 14.73
CA GLN A 36 -5.12 4.86 15.07
C GLN A 36 -5.10 5.77 13.83
N THR A 37 -4.85 7.04 14.03
CA THR A 37 -4.68 8.00 12.93
C THR A 37 -3.35 7.80 12.22
N LYS A 38 -3.26 8.31 10.98
CA LYS A 38 -2.00 8.33 10.24
C LYS A 38 -0.89 9.12 10.96
N ASP A 39 -1.27 10.13 11.73
CA ASP A 39 -0.34 11.04 12.40
C ASP A 39 0.25 10.37 13.65
N GLU A 40 -0.56 9.65 14.43
CA GLU A 40 -0.08 8.83 15.56
C GLU A 40 0.87 7.72 15.10
N LEU A 41 0.56 7.05 13.99
CA LEU A 41 1.46 6.05 13.42
C LEU A 41 2.78 6.70 12.93
N GLY A 42 2.70 7.91 12.37
CA GLY A 42 3.88 8.70 11.99
C GLY A 42 4.77 9.04 13.19
N LEU A 43 4.16 9.51 14.28
CA LEU A 43 4.87 9.81 15.53
C LEU A 43 5.54 8.57 16.12
N TYR A 44 4.88 7.40 16.06
CA TYR A 44 5.50 6.14 16.46
C TYR A 44 6.75 5.83 15.63
N LEU A 45 6.69 5.94 14.30
CA LEU A 45 7.84 5.69 13.43
C LEU A 45 8.98 6.68 13.71
N GLU A 46 8.68 7.96 13.92
CA GLU A 46 9.69 8.96 14.31
C GLU A 46 10.35 8.61 15.65
N ARG A 47 9.57 8.12 16.62
CA ARG A 47 10.08 7.68 17.91
C ARG A 47 11.01 6.48 17.77
N VAL A 48 10.65 5.49 16.95
CA VAL A 48 11.51 4.32 16.68
C VAL A 48 12.84 4.77 16.09
N VAL A 49 12.82 5.68 15.11
CA VAL A 49 14.04 6.21 14.47
C VAL A 49 14.93 6.93 15.47
N LYS A 50 14.36 7.84 16.26
CA LYS A 50 15.10 8.62 17.27
C LYS A 50 15.62 7.75 18.42
N GLY A 51 14.76 6.89 18.98
CA GLY A 51 15.07 6.03 20.13
C GLY A 51 16.16 5.00 19.86
N ASN A 52 16.33 4.61 18.59
CA ASN A 52 17.38 3.68 18.15
C ASN A 52 18.56 4.39 17.46
N ASP A 53 18.59 5.73 17.46
CA ASP A 53 19.64 6.55 16.82
C ASP A 53 19.91 6.09 15.38
N LEU A 54 18.82 5.96 14.60
CA LEU A 54 18.84 5.51 13.20
C LEU A 54 18.98 6.68 12.22
N ASP A 55 18.69 7.91 12.65
CA ASP A 55 18.80 9.13 11.84
C ASP A 55 20.17 9.26 11.16
N ARG A 56 21.26 8.86 11.84
CA ARG A 56 22.63 8.89 11.30
C ARG A 56 22.85 8.02 10.05
N TYR A 57 21.98 7.04 9.80
CA TYR A 57 22.03 6.17 8.62
C TYR A 57 21.09 6.63 7.50
N ILE A 58 20.27 7.66 7.74
CA ILE A 58 19.27 8.14 6.80
C ILE A 58 19.73 9.46 6.19
N ARG A 59 19.65 9.55 4.85
CA ARG A 59 19.90 10.80 4.11
C ARG A 59 18.57 11.35 3.62
N TYR A 60 18.01 12.30 4.35
CA TYR A 60 16.76 12.99 3.95
C TYR A 60 16.96 13.88 2.72
N ASN A 61 15.85 14.30 2.10
CA ASN A 61 15.83 15.14 0.89
C ASN A 61 16.71 14.62 -0.25
N SER A 62 16.93 13.31 -0.31
CA SER A 62 17.86 12.66 -1.23
C SER A 62 17.09 11.67 -2.11
N ASN A 63 16.95 11.99 -3.39
CA ASN A 63 16.29 11.12 -4.36
C ASN A 63 17.33 10.26 -5.09
N VAL A 64 17.11 8.94 -5.14
CA VAL A 64 17.91 8.04 -5.97
C VAL A 64 17.44 8.18 -7.41
N GLU A 65 18.33 8.64 -8.28
CA GLU A 65 18.01 8.96 -9.68
C GLU A 65 18.51 7.87 -10.63
N ARG A 66 19.57 7.14 -10.25
CA ARG A 66 20.15 6.07 -11.08
C ARG A 66 20.86 5.03 -10.22
N VAL A 67 20.71 3.76 -10.59
CA VAL A 67 21.40 2.60 -10.03
C VAL A 67 22.02 1.82 -11.20
N ARG A 68 23.35 1.73 -11.20
CA ARG A 68 24.14 1.07 -12.23
C ARG A 68 24.96 -0.06 -11.63
N LYS A 69 24.92 -1.22 -12.27
CA LYS A 69 25.86 -2.31 -11.98
C LYS A 69 27.19 -2.03 -12.69
N LEU A 70 28.28 -1.98 -11.93
CA LEU A 70 29.63 -1.79 -12.44
C LEU A 70 30.24 -3.13 -12.86
N GLU A 71 31.26 -3.10 -13.73
CA GLU A 71 31.98 -4.29 -14.20
C GLU A 71 32.64 -5.09 -13.07
N ASN A 72 33.02 -4.42 -11.98
CA ASN A 72 33.59 -5.05 -10.78
C ASN A 72 32.54 -5.72 -9.87
N GLY A 73 31.27 -5.78 -10.29
CA GLY A 73 30.19 -6.39 -9.53
C GLY A 73 29.56 -5.51 -8.45
N LYS A 74 30.00 -4.26 -8.29
CA LYS A 74 29.42 -3.30 -7.32
C LYS A 74 28.31 -2.45 -7.94
N TRP A 75 27.62 -1.69 -7.10
CA TRP A 75 26.52 -0.80 -7.46
C TRP A 75 26.92 0.66 -7.32
N GLU A 76 26.93 1.41 -8.41
CA GLU A 76 27.00 2.87 -8.36
C GLU A 76 25.58 3.44 -8.27
N ILE A 77 25.34 4.28 -7.27
CA ILE A 77 24.07 4.97 -7.05
C ILE A 77 24.28 6.47 -7.24
N ALA A 78 23.56 7.08 -8.19
CA ALA A 78 23.50 8.52 -8.35
C ALA A 78 22.33 9.10 -7.55
N VAL A 79 22.61 10.13 -6.77
CA VAL A 79 21.64 10.75 -5.85
C VAL A 79 21.58 12.24 -6.11
N LYS A 80 20.35 12.76 -6.20
CA LYS A 80 20.04 14.20 -6.17
C LYS A 80 19.55 14.57 -4.78
N ARG A 81 20.34 15.37 -4.06
CA ARG A 81 19.98 15.90 -2.74
C ARG A 81 19.54 17.36 -2.85
N GLN A 82 18.40 17.70 -2.28
CA GLN A 82 17.89 19.07 -2.27
C GLN A 82 18.21 19.74 -0.94
N GLU A 83 18.81 20.93 -1.01
CA GLU A 83 19.16 21.73 0.16
C GLU A 83 18.71 23.18 0.00
N LYS A 84 18.34 23.84 1.10
CA LYS A 84 18.11 25.28 1.11
C LYS A 84 19.42 26.00 1.43
N LYS A 85 19.93 26.80 0.50
CA LYS A 85 21.10 27.66 0.67
C LYS A 85 20.72 29.10 0.34
N ASP A 86 20.95 30.02 1.27
CA ASP A 86 20.60 31.44 1.15
C ASP A 86 19.14 31.67 0.71
N GLY A 87 18.21 30.86 1.26
CA GLY A 87 16.78 30.89 0.94
C GLY A 87 16.39 30.27 -0.41
N LYS A 88 17.35 29.82 -1.23
CA LYS A 88 17.11 29.15 -2.52
C LYS A 88 17.26 27.64 -2.39
N LEU A 89 16.42 26.90 -3.10
CA LEU A 89 16.57 25.44 -3.22
C LEU A 89 17.67 25.15 -4.25
N VAL A 90 18.65 24.34 -3.87
CA VAL A 90 19.78 23.93 -4.71
C VAL A 90 19.83 22.42 -4.75
N ASP A 91 20.01 21.87 -5.95
CA ASP A 91 20.21 20.45 -6.17
C ASP A 91 21.71 20.11 -6.14
N TYR A 92 22.11 19.26 -5.20
CA TYR A 92 23.45 18.70 -5.10
C TYR A 92 23.45 17.26 -5.62
N TRP A 93 24.33 16.95 -6.56
CA TRP A 93 24.44 15.62 -7.15
C TRP A 93 25.73 14.94 -6.73
N TYR A 94 25.63 13.66 -6.36
CA TYR A 94 26.78 12.83 -6.08
C TYR A 94 26.51 11.37 -6.44
N THR A 95 27.58 10.60 -6.59
CA THR A 95 27.53 9.14 -6.70
C THR A 95 28.17 8.47 -5.49
N GLN A 96 27.74 7.26 -5.18
CA GLN A 96 28.40 6.40 -4.20
C GLN A 96 28.31 4.94 -4.63
N VAL A 97 29.35 4.16 -4.31
CA VAL A 97 29.44 2.74 -4.65
C VAL A 97 29.13 1.87 -3.44
N PHE A 98 28.34 0.81 -3.65
CA PHE A 98 27.92 -0.16 -2.64
C PHE A 98 28.12 -1.60 -3.12
N ASP A 99 28.39 -2.52 -2.20
CA ASP A 99 28.52 -3.94 -2.53
C ASP A 99 27.14 -4.61 -2.75
N ALA A 100 26.11 -4.14 -2.04
CA ALA A 100 24.74 -4.64 -2.14
C ALA A 100 23.72 -3.50 -1.99
N ILE A 101 22.50 -3.72 -2.49
CA ILE A 101 21.39 -2.78 -2.40
C ILE A 101 20.12 -3.46 -1.86
N VAL A 102 19.36 -2.71 -1.07
CA VAL A 102 18.03 -3.12 -0.58
C VAL A 102 16.99 -2.15 -1.13
N LEU A 103 16.07 -2.68 -1.92
CA LEU A 103 14.95 -1.94 -2.50
C LEU A 103 13.85 -1.84 -1.42
N ALA A 104 13.58 -0.62 -0.97
CA ALA A 104 12.55 -0.32 0.03
C ALA A 104 11.72 0.93 -0.35
N ASN A 105 11.58 1.19 -1.65
CA ASN A 105 10.92 2.39 -2.19
C ASN A 105 9.38 2.32 -2.21
N GLY A 106 8.79 1.20 -1.80
CA GLY A 106 7.35 0.97 -1.82
C GLY A 106 6.73 1.01 -3.23
N LYS A 107 5.40 1.09 -3.30
CA LYS A 107 4.64 1.15 -4.56
C LYS A 107 4.10 2.56 -4.76
N THR A 108 4.81 3.37 -5.55
CA THR A 108 4.48 4.79 -5.68
C THR A 108 3.87 5.15 -7.04
N ILE A 109 4.08 4.34 -8.07
CA ILE A 109 3.58 4.61 -9.43
C ILE A 109 2.15 4.07 -9.58
N PRO A 110 1.13 4.93 -9.73
CA PRO A 110 -0.25 4.50 -9.86
C PRO A 110 -0.47 3.78 -11.19
N ILE A 111 -1.30 2.75 -11.19
CA ILE A 111 -1.75 2.09 -12.42
C ILE A 111 -2.89 2.92 -12.99
N LEU A 112 -2.71 3.46 -14.20
CA LEU A 112 -3.80 4.01 -15.00
C LEU A 112 -4.02 3.06 -16.18
N PRO A 113 -5.10 2.24 -16.18
CA PRO A 113 -5.44 1.43 -17.34
C PRO A 113 -5.59 2.31 -18.58
N ASN A 114 -5.27 1.76 -19.75
CA ASN A 114 -5.48 2.44 -21.02
C ASN A 114 -6.98 2.49 -21.34
N PHE A 115 -7.69 3.43 -20.73
CA PHE A 115 -9.10 3.66 -21.01
C PHE A 115 -9.25 4.42 -22.32
N GLU A 116 -9.99 3.85 -23.27
CA GLU A 116 -10.25 4.49 -24.55
C GLU A 116 -10.92 5.86 -24.34
N ASN A 117 -10.41 6.87 -25.06
CA ASN A 117 -10.86 8.26 -25.05
C ASN A 117 -10.76 9.01 -23.71
N LEU A 118 -10.13 8.45 -22.66
CA LEU A 118 -9.99 9.16 -21.38
C LEU A 118 -9.28 10.52 -21.52
N PRO A 119 -8.14 10.67 -22.24
CA PRO A 119 -7.51 11.98 -22.39
C PRO A 119 -8.44 13.03 -23.03
N GLY A 120 -9.17 12.64 -24.08
CA GLY A 120 -10.14 13.51 -24.76
C GLY A 120 -11.33 13.86 -23.87
N PHE A 121 -11.80 12.91 -23.05
CA PHE A 121 -12.85 13.13 -22.07
C PHE A 121 -12.44 14.15 -21.02
N VAL A 122 -11.24 14.00 -20.45
CA VAL A 122 -10.69 14.92 -19.44
C VAL A 122 -10.55 16.33 -20.01
N GLU A 123 -9.95 16.49 -21.18
CA GLU A 123 -9.76 17.81 -21.78
C GLU A 123 -11.10 18.49 -22.09
N LYS A 124 -12.05 17.76 -22.69
CA LYS A 124 -13.34 18.31 -23.10
C LYS A 124 -14.27 18.65 -21.93
N ASN A 125 -14.18 17.90 -20.83
CA ASN A 125 -15.10 18.03 -19.69
C ASN A 125 -14.42 18.60 -18.43
N LYS A 126 -13.23 19.20 -18.53
CA LYS A 126 -12.46 19.72 -17.38
C LYS A 126 -13.21 20.70 -16.48
N ASP A 127 -14.14 21.48 -17.03
CA ASP A 127 -14.95 22.45 -16.28
C ASP A 127 -16.21 21.83 -15.63
N LYS A 128 -16.48 20.55 -15.91
CA LYS A 128 -17.69 19.82 -15.48
C LYS A 128 -17.38 18.60 -14.61
N THR A 129 -16.28 17.91 -14.92
CA THR A 129 -15.94 16.62 -14.33
C THR A 129 -14.50 16.65 -13.83
N PHE A 130 -14.31 16.50 -12.52
CA PHE A 130 -12.99 16.39 -11.93
C PHE A 130 -12.51 14.93 -11.94
N VAL A 131 -11.44 14.64 -12.68
CA VAL A 131 -10.85 13.30 -12.75
C VAL A 131 -9.52 13.28 -11.99
N THR A 132 -9.38 12.35 -11.04
CA THR A 132 -8.16 12.24 -10.23
C THR A 132 -7.80 10.79 -9.93
N LEU A 133 -6.53 10.53 -9.69
CA LEU A 133 -6.04 9.26 -9.16
C LEU A 133 -6.17 9.27 -7.63
N ALA A 134 -6.50 8.15 -7.00
CA ALA A 134 -6.56 8.03 -5.54
C ALA A 134 -5.26 8.50 -4.86
N LYS A 135 -4.10 8.26 -5.48
CA LYS A 135 -2.78 8.72 -5.00
C LYS A 135 -2.71 10.25 -4.83
N ALA A 136 -3.40 11.01 -5.67
CA ALA A 136 -3.35 12.47 -5.69
C ALA A 136 -4.33 13.12 -4.70
N VAL A 137 -5.22 12.32 -4.08
CA VAL A 137 -6.19 12.83 -3.10
C VAL A 137 -5.48 13.19 -1.80
N LYS A 138 -5.47 14.49 -1.48
CA LYS A 138 -4.96 15.04 -0.20
C LYS A 138 -6.09 15.59 0.68
N ASP A 139 -7.17 16.04 0.06
CA ASP A 139 -8.37 16.58 0.69
C ASP A 139 -9.59 15.85 0.11
N THR A 140 -10.47 15.37 0.98
CA THR A 140 -11.68 14.62 0.61
C THR A 140 -12.89 15.52 0.41
N LYS A 141 -12.81 16.83 0.67
CA LYS A 141 -13.95 17.75 0.54
C LYS A 141 -14.61 17.77 -0.84
N PHE A 142 -13.86 17.48 -1.92
CA PHE A 142 -14.45 17.38 -3.25
C PHE A 142 -15.36 16.15 -3.41
N ILE A 143 -15.05 15.06 -2.70
CA ILE A 143 -15.87 13.84 -2.65
C ILE A 143 -17.20 14.16 -1.97
N GLU A 144 -17.15 14.83 -0.83
CA GLU A 144 -18.33 15.25 -0.06
C GLU A 144 -19.25 16.17 -0.89
N LYS A 145 -18.66 17.10 -1.66
CA LYS A 145 -19.40 18.09 -2.46
C LYS A 145 -19.92 17.58 -3.79
N SER A 146 -19.35 16.51 -4.34
CA SER A 146 -19.78 15.94 -5.62
C SER A 146 -21.23 15.51 -5.54
N LYS A 147 -22.10 15.83 -6.50
CA LYS A 147 -23.49 15.36 -6.52
C LYS A 147 -23.59 13.94 -7.10
N LYS A 148 -22.77 13.61 -8.09
CA LYS A 148 -22.62 12.27 -8.69
C LYS A 148 -21.14 11.92 -8.81
N ILE A 149 -20.72 10.78 -8.27
CA ILE A 149 -19.31 10.38 -8.22
C ILE A 149 -19.09 8.94 -8.68
N LEU A 150 -18.00 8.69 -9.40
CA LEU A 150 -17.56 7.36 -9.81
C LEU A 150 -16.21 7.02 -9.19
N PHE A 151 -16.12 5.88 -8.51
CA PHE A 151 -14.87 5.25 -8.11
C PHE A 151 -14.53 4.11 -9.07
N VAL A 152 -13.32 4.10 -9.63
CA VAL A 152 -12.85 3.07 -10.56
C VAL A 152 -11.94 2.08 -9.82
N GLY A 153 -12.45 0.90 -9.51
CA GLY A 153 -11.83 -0.08 -8.63
C GLY A 153 -12.61 -0.25 -7.31
N SER A 154 -12.45 -1.41 -6.65
CA SER A 154 -13.22 -1.79 -5.46
C SER A 154 -12.37 -2.39 -4.33
N SER A 155 -11.07 -2.07 -4.29
CA SER A 155 -10.14 -2.52 -3.24
C SER A 155 -9.94 -1.44 -2.16
N ASN A 156 -8.93 -1.57 -1.31
CA ASN A 156 -8.70 -0.76 -0.10
C ASN A 156 -8.88 0.75 -0.34
N SER A 157 -8.17 1.32 -1.33
CA SER A 157 -8.23 2.78 -1.59
C SER A 157 -9.61 3.24 -2.05
N ALA A 158 -10.35 2.40 -2.78
CA ALA A 158 -11.69 2.76 -3.22
C ALA A 158 -12.63 2.82 -2.03
N ILE A 159 -12.62 1.81 -1.15
CA ILE A 159 -13.53 1.75 -0.01
C ILE A 159 -13.17 2.78 1.07
N ASP A 160 -11.88 3.00 1.31
CA ASP A 160 -11.42 4.05 2.23
C ASP A 160 -11.88 5.44 1.75
N LEU A 161 -11.85 5.72 0.44
CA LEU A 161 -12.34 6.99 -0.10
C LEU A 161 -13.86 7.07 -0.23
N LEU A 162 -14.53 5.92 -0.44
CA LEU A 162 -15.98 5.81 -0.61
C LEU A 162 -16.74 6.33 0.61
N GLN A 163 -16.22 6.11 1.82
CA GLN A 163 -16.89 6.52 3.06
C GLN A 163 -17.09 8.04 3.15
N TYR A 164 -16.20 8.84 2.56
CA TYR A 164 -16.30 10.30 2.51
C TYR A 164 -17.33 10.79 1.50
N ALA A 165 -17.89 9.90 0.67
CA ALA A 165 -19.03 10.25 -0.17
C ALA A 165 -20.33 10.27 0.62
N PHE A 166 -20.38 9.73 1.85
CA PHE A 166 -21.58 9.69 2.67
C PHE A 166 -21.63 10.81 3.73
N PRO A 167 -22.83 11.18 4.24
CA PRO A 167 -24.16 10.62 3.95
C PRO A 167 -24.80 11.13 2.65
N ARG A 168 -25.73 10.36 2.05
CA ARG A 168 -26.52 10.71 0.84
C ARG A 168 -27.88 10.01 0.81
N ASP A 169 -28.75 10.41 -0.11
CA ASP A 169 -30.00 9.69 -0.44
C ASP A 169 -29.68 8.25 -0.90
N LEU A 170 -30.17 7.28 -0.12
CA LEU A 170 -29.94 5.86 -0.36
C LEU A 170 -30.97 5.23 -1.31
N GLU A 171 -32.12 5.87 -1.53
CA GLU A 171 -33.15 5.43 -2.48
C GLU A 171 -32.85 5.91 -3.90
N ASN A 172 -32.22 7.09 -4.02
CA ASN A 172 -31.73 7.64 -5.28
C ASN A 172 -30.19 7.73 -5.29
N PRO A 173 -29.50 6.59 -5.40
CA PRO A 173 -28.05 6.53 -5.24
C PRO A 173 -27.31 7.33 -6.31
N SER A 174 -26.28 8.06 -5.87
CA SER A 174 -25.43 8.91 -6.72
C SER A 174 -23.94 8.55 -6.66
N ILE A 175 -23.62 7.46 -5.96
CA ILE A 175 -22.27 6.94 -5.81
C ILE A 175 -22.15 5.69 -6.67
N PHE A 176 -21.15 5.66 -7.55
CA PHE A 176 -20.91 4.58 -8.48
C PHE A 176 -19.56 3.94 -8.21
N ILE A 177 -19.49 2.61 -8.32
CA ILE A 177 -18.23 1.86 -8.29
C ILE A 177 -18.16 0.98 -9.54
N SER A 178 -17.10 1.17 -10.33
CA SER A 178 -16.76 0.25 -11.42
C SER A 178 -15.78 -0.81 -10.93
N ARG A 179 -16.06 -2.09 -11.24
CA ARG A 179 -15.21 -3.22 -10.85
C ARG A 179 -15.13 -4.29 -11.93
N ARG A 180 -14.08 -5.11 -11.86
CA ARG A 180 -13.93 -6.28 -12.75
C ARG A 180 -15.01 -7.32 -12.46
N THR A 181 -15.62 -7.87 -13.51
CA THR A 181 -16.69 -8.87 -13.39
C THR A 181 -16.15 -10.22 -12.92
N LYS A 182 -14.92 -10.56 -13.33
CA LYS A 182 -14.17 -11.70 -12.76
C LYS A 182 -13.42 -11.24 -11.51
N TYR A 183 -13.90 -11.67 -10.35
CA TYR A 183 -13.18 -11.48 -9.09
C TYR A 183 -11.83 -12.22 -9.14
N THR A 184 -10.73 -11.45 -9.07
CA THR A 184 -9.35 -11.97 -9.09
C THR A 184 -8.59 -11.62 -7.81
N GLY A 185 -9.29 -11.09 -6.81
CA GLY A 185 -8.71 -10.70 -5.53
C GLY A 185 -8.61 -11.86 -4.54
N PRO A 186 -7.85 -11.69 -3.44
CA PRO A 186 -7.82 -12.65 -2.34
C PRO A 186 -9.18 -12.77 -1.67
N THR A 187 -9.89 -13.89 -1.90
CA THR A 187 -11.22 -14.20 -1.33
C THR A 187 -11.25 -14.23 0.20
N GLY A 188 -10.12 -14.46 0.87
CA GLY A 188 -10.04 -14.53 2.33
C GLY A 188 -9.78 -13.20 3.05
N PHE A 189 -9.33 -12.15 2.35
CA PHE A 189 -8.92 -10.87 2.97
C PHE A 189 -9.95 -9.74 2.80
N ILE A 190 -10.99 -9.95 1.98
CA ILE A 190 -11.81 -8.89 1.37
C ILE A 190 -13.32 -9.04 1.70
N GLY A 191 -13.69 -9.97 2.59
CA GLY A 191 -15.09 -10.25 2.93
C GLY A 191 -15.94 -9.00 3.21
N GLY A 192 -15.42 -8.01 3.96
CA GLY A 192 -16.19 -6.76 4.22
C GLY A 192 -15.99 -5.62 3.23
N PHE A 193 -14.96 -5.63 2.37
CA PHE A 193 -14.87 -4.60 1.31
C PHE A 193 -15.99 -4.87 0.30
N THR A 194 -16.30 -6.15 0.11
CA THR A 194 -17.48 -6.60 -0.60
C THR A 194 -18.75 -6.00 0.02
N SER A 195 -19.04 -6.21 1.30
CA SER A 195 -20.27 -5.69 1.94
C SER A 195 -20.42 -4.16 1.83
N MET A 196 -19.37 -3.39 2.11
CA MET A 196 -19.40 -1.93 2.01
C MET A 196 -19.62 -1.45 0.57
N SER A 197 -19.00 -2.11 -0.41
CA SER A 197 -19.09 -1.74 -1.82
C SER A 197 -20.41 -2.15 -2.50
N TYR A 198 -21.18 -3.05 -1.90
CA TYR A 198 -22.52 -3.47 -2.35
C TYR A 198 -23.63 -2.90 -1.46
N ALA A 199 -23.28 -2.03 -0.53
CA ALA A 199 -24.23 -1.39 0.38
C ALA A 199 -25.29 -0.60 -0.39
N LYS A 200 -26.51 -0.55 0.15
CA LYS A 200 -27.56 0.37 -0.32
C LYS A 200 -27.01 1.79 -0.39
N GLY A 201 -27.36 2.53 -1.44
CA GLY A 201 -26.79 3.85 -1.74
C GLY A 201 -25.60 3.83 -2.73
N VAL A 202 -25.07 2.65 -3.07
CA VAL A 202 -23.97 2.47 -4.02
C VAL A 202 -24.44 1.68 -5.24
N ILE A 203 -24.21 2.23 -6.44
CA ILE A 203 -24.45 1.54 -7.71
C ILE A 203 -23.16 0.84 -8.15
N SER A 204 -23.22 -0.48 -8.31
CA SER A 204 -22.12 -1.25 -8.90
C SER A 204 -22.27 -1.33 -10.42
N LYS A 205 -21.19 -1.04 -11.13
CA LYS A 205 -21.04 -1.17 -12.57
C LYS A 205 -19.91 -2.15 -12.90
N PRO A 206 -19.95 -2.82 -14.05
CA PRO A 206 -18.85 -3.65 -14.50
C PRO A 206 -17.67 -2.76 -14.96
N GLU A 207 -16.72 -3.34 -15.69
CA GLU A 207 -15.58 -2.63 -16.23
C GLU A 207 -16.00 -1.48 -17.15
N ILE A 208 -15.20 -0.41 -17.16
CA ILE A 208 -15.35 0.67 -18.14
C ILE A 208 -14.85 0.15 -19.48
N GLU A 209 -15.71 0.23 -20.50
CA GLU A 209 -15.33 -0.05 -21.87
C GLU A 209 -14.61 1.16 -22.46
N LYS A 210 -15.24 2.35 -22.41
CA LYS A 210 -14.66 3.60 -22.89
C LYS A 210 -15.31 4.84 -22.28
N PHE A 211 -14.60 5.95 -22.37
CA PHE A 211 -15.16 7.27 -22.09
C PHE A 211 -15.82 7.86 -23.35
N LEU A 212 -16.89 8.63 -23.16
CA LEU A 212 -17.68 9.27 -24.23
C LEU A 212 -17.59 10.80 -24.04
N PRO A 213 -16.60 11.48 -24.65
CA PRO A 213 -16.34 12.90 -24.42
C PRO A 213 -17.51 13.83 -24.75
N ASP A 214 -18.21 13.58 -25.87
CA ASP A 214 -19.32 14.41 -26.36
C ASP A 214 -20.56 14.35 -25.47
N GLU A 215 -20.78 13.21 -24.81
CA GLU A 215 -21.93 12.95 -23.96
C GLU A 215 -21.66 13.22 -22.48
N ASN A 216 -20.42 13.62 -22.14
CA ASN A 216 -19.89 13.60 -20.77
C ASN A 216 -20.25 12.27 -20.06
N GLY A 217 -20.00 11.16 -20.77
CA GLY A 217 -20.46 9.83 -20.37
C GLY A 217 -19.35 8.80 -20.23
N VAL A 218 -19.68 7.70 -19.56
CA VAL A 218 -18.86 6.50 -19.41
C VAL A 218 -19.69 5.31 -19.86
N LEU A 219 -19.20 4.56 -20.86
CA LEU A 219 -19.78 3.30 -21.31
C LEU A 219 -19.15 2.16 -20.52
N PHE A 220 -19.99 1.29 -19.95
CA PHE A 220 -19.58 0.09 -19.25
C PHE A 220 -19.78 -1.15 -20.13
N THR A 221 -19.08 -2.24 -19.81
CA THR A 221 -19.09 -3.47 -20.61
C THR A 221 -20.42 -4.22 -20.62
N ASP A 222 -21.39 -3.83 -19.79
CA ASP A 222 -22.78 -4.31 -19.86
C ASP A 222 -23.64 -3.50 -20.85
N GLY A 223 -23.05 -2.54 -21.57
CA GLY A 223 -23.74 -1.64 -22.49
C GLY A 223 -24.41 -0.44 -21.82
N THR A 224 -24.38 -0.34 -20.48
CA THR A 224 -24.96 0.81 -19.79
C THR A 224 -24.08 2.06 -19.93
N ILE A 225 -24.70 3.23 -20.03
CA ILE A 225 -24.01 4.52 -20.11
C ILE A 225 -24.43 5.38 -18.93
N GLU A 226 -23.45 5.83 -18.14
CA GLU A 226 -23.68 6.83 -17.10
C GLU A 226 -23.07 8.17 -17.48
N LYS A 227 -23.84 9.24 -17.34
CA LYS A 227 -23.44 10.60 -17.74
C LYS A 227 -23.32 11.53 -16.55
N ASN A 228 -22.60 12.63 -16.76
CA ASN A 228 -22.52 13.80 -15.89
C ASN A 228 -22.07 13.46 -14.47
N PHE A 229 -20.96 12.73 -14.36
CA PHE A 229 -20.24 12.63 -13.08
C PHE A 229 -19.60 13.98 -12.77
N ASP A 230 -19.74 14.48 -11.54
CA ASP A 230 -18.98 15.65 -11.08
C ASP A 230 -17.53 15.26 -10.76
N SER A 231 -17.31 14.01 -10.33
CA SER A 231 -15.99 13.50 -10.01
C SER A 231 -15.82 12.03 -10.39
N ILE A 232 -14.61 11.70 -10.85
CA ILE A 232 -14.17 10.34 -11.15
C ILE A 232 -12.84 10.11 -10.43
N VAL A 233 -12.82 9.15 -9.51
CA VAL A 233 -11.63 8.80 -8.71
C VAL A 233 -11.13 7.43 -9.13
N ILE A 234 -9.91 7.39 -9.66
CA ILE A 234 -9.28 6.19 -10.19
C ILE A 234 -8.48 5.50 -9.09
N CYS A 235 -8.95 4.31 -8.67
CA CYS A 235 -8.48 3.52 -7.54
C CYS A 235 -7.90 2.16 -7.98
N THR A 236 -7.17 2.14 -9.10
CA THR A 236 -6.71 0.93 -9.82
C THR A 236 -5.37 0.36 -9.36
N GLY A 237 -4.87 0.77 -8.19
CA GLY A 237 -3.66 0.23 -7.58
C GLY A 237 -2.36 0.86 -8.11
N TYR A 238 -1.24 0.15 -7.91
CA TYR A 238 0.11 0.66 -8.14
C TYR A 238 1.01 -0.41 -8.78
N HIS A 239 1.93 0.02 -9.63
CA HIS A 239 2.95 -0.84 -10.23
C HIS A 239 4.07 -1.15 -9.24
N TYR A 240 4.64 -2.36 -9.36
CA TYR A 240 5.98 -2.65 -8.85
C TYR A 240 6.98 -2.08 -9.85
N CYS A 241 7.62 -0.97 -9.48
CA CYS A 241 8.50 -0.25 -10.38
C CYS A 241 9.75 0.20 -9.62
N TYR A 242 10.90 0.01 -10.25
CA TYR A 242 12.21 0.40 -9.76
C TYR A 242 12.87 1.29 -10.83
N PRO A 243 12.32 2.50 -11.06
CA PRO A 243 12.60 3.32 -12.25
C PRO A 243 14.01 3.92 -12.26
N PHE A 244 14.79 3.68 -11.22
CA PHE A 244 16.17 4.10 -11.08
C PHE A 244 17.17 3.09 -11.65
N PHE A 245 16.79 1.83 -11.92
CA PHE A 245 17.69 0.93 -12.64
C PHE A 245 17.91 1.41 -14.07
N GLU A 246 19.16 1.35 -14.54
CA GLU A 246 19.44 1.67 -15.93
C GLU A 246 18.70 0.73 -16.88
N LYS A 247 18.25 1.27 -18.02
CA LYS A 247 17.52 0.51 -19.05
C LYS A 247 18.30 -0.74 -19.49
N GLU A 248 19.61 -0.59 -19.69
CA GLU A 248 20.48 -1.71 -20.07
C GLU A 248 20.52 -2.82 -19.01
N TYR A 249 20.48 -2.47 -17.71
CA TYR A 249 20.41 -3.45 -16.65
C TYR A 249 19.10 -4.25 -16.74
N VAL A 250 17.96 -3.55 -16.86
CA VAL A 250 16.63 -4.18 -16.98
C VAL A 250 16.51 -5.05 -18.23
N GLU A 251 17.07 -4.62 -19.37
CA GLU A 251 17.06 -5.40 -20.61
C GLU A 251 17.89 -6.69 -20.52
N LYS A 252 19.00 -6.67 -19.77
CA LYS A 252 19.85 -7.84 -19.53
C LYS A 252 19.32 -8.76 -18.42
N HIS A 253 18.44 -8.27 -17.57
CA HIS A 253 17.92 -8.93 -16.37
C HIS A 253 16.38 -8.96 -16.42
N PRO A 254 15.77 -9.78 -17.30
CA PRO A 254 14.33 -9.78 -17.48
C PRO A 254 13.57 -10.17 -16.20
N SER A 255 14.21 -10.85 -15.25
CA SER A 255 13.65 -11.22 -13.96
C SER A 255 14.16 -10.35 -12.80
N TYR A 256 14.66 -9.14 -13.08
CA TYR A 256 15.15 -8.21 -12.04
C TYR A 256 14.14 -7.88 -10.93
N ASN A 257 12.85 -8.12 -11.19
CA ASN A 257 11.75 -7.93 -10.25
C ASN A 257 11.22 -9.26 -9.66
N HIS A 258 11.88 -10.38 -9.88
CA HIS A 258 11.54 -11.69 -9.32
C HIS A 258 12.35 -11.95 -8.05
N PHE A 259 11.67 -12.30 -6.96
CA PHE A 259 12.29 -12.43 -5.65
C PHE A 259 11.88 -13.73 -4.94
N TYR A 260 12.87 -14.54 -4.55
CA TYR A 260 12.72 -15.66 -3.62
C TYR A 260 12.27 -15.16 -2.25
N LEU A 261 11.26 -15.82 -1.67
CA LEU A 261 10.59 -15.40 -0.43
C LEU A 261 10.17 -13.93 -0.46
N TYR A 262 9.83 -13.41 -1.64
CA TYR A 262 9.47 -12.01 -1.88
C TYR A 262 10.54 -11.00 -1.40
N THR A 263 11.79 -11.45 -1.22
CA THR A 263 12.86 -10.72 -0.55
C THR A 263 14.17 -10.76 -1.31
N PHE A 264 14.65 -11.92 -1.75
CA PHE A 264 15.99 -12.04 -2.36
C PHE A 264 15.88 -12.15 -3.88
N SER A 265 16.61 -11.33 -4.63
CA SER A 265 16.56 -11.37 -6.10
C SER A 265 17.00 -12.75 -6.62
N LEU A 266 16.28 -13.25 -7.63
CA LEU A 266 16.63 -14.52 -8.27
C LEU A 266 17.83 -14.41 -9.22
N GLU A 267 18.07 -13.23 -9.79
CA GLU A 267 19.15 -13.01 -10.76
C GLU A 267 20.40 -12.39 -10.13
N GLU A 268 20.26 -11.72 -8.98
CA GLU A 268 21.34 -10.90 -8.43
C GLU A 268 21.41 -10.98 -6.89
N PRO A 269 22.29 -11.84 -6.34
CA PRO A 269 22.42 -12.09 -4.91
C PRO A 269 22.70 -10.85 -4.04
N THR A 270 23.18 -9.77 -4.63
CA THR A 270 23.45 -8.49 -3.94
C THR A 270 22.26 -7.52 -3.96
N VAL A 271 21.08 -7.97 -4.42
CA VAL A 271 19.84 -7.21 -4.42
C VAL A 271 18.80 -7.90 -3.56
N ALA A 272 18.24 -7.15 -2.61
CA ALA A 272 17.08 -7.58 -1.83
C ALA A 272 15.93 -6.57 -1.94
N LEU A 273 14.73 -7.00 -1.58
CA LEU A 273 13.48 -6.25 -1.59
C LEU A 273 12.80 -6.36 -0.22
N VAL A 274 12.35 -5.24 0.33
CA VAL A 274 11.60 -5.19 1.59
C VAL A 274 10.30 -4.40 1.40
N GLY A 275 9.18 -4.94 1.89
CA GLY A 275 7.92 -4.21 2.02
C GLY A 275 6.97 -4.23 0.82
N ASN A 276 7.28 -4.92 -0.27
CA ASN A 276 6.45 -4.87 -1.47
C ASN A 276 5.38 -5.97 -1.58
N LYS A 277 5.50 -7.14 -0.93
CA LYS A 277 4.42 -8.15 -0.97
C LYS A 277 3.19 -7.66 -0.20
N LEU A 278 2.04 -7.70 -0.87
CA LEU A 278 0.73 -7.44 -0.25
C LEU A 278 0.30 -8.67 0.56
N ALA A 279 0.18 -8.51 1.88
CA ALA A 279 -0.23 -9.51 2.85
C ALA A 279 -0.55 -8.83 4.20
N PRO A 280 -1.30 -9.48 5.12
CA PRO A 280 -1.48 -8.99 6.50
C PRO A 280 -0.16 -8.80 7.24
N PHE A 281 -0.20 -8.15 8.41
CA PHE A 281 0.95 -8.01 9.32
C PHE A 281 2.15 -7.30 8.68
N PHE A 282 1.96 -6.10 8.13
CA PHE A 282 3.03 -5.37 7.43
C PHE A 282 4.31 -5.22 8.28
N PHE A 283 4.20 -4.75 9.53
CA PHE A 283 5.36 -4.53 10.41
C PHE A 283 6.10 -5.84 10.75
N PRO A 284 5.43 -6.90 11.24
CA PRO A 284 6.07 -8.20 11.43
C PRO A 284 6.76 -8.76 10.18
N ARG A 285 6.13 -8.62 9.00
CA ARG A 285 6.71 -9.08 7.75
C ARG A 285 7.97 -8.32 7.36
N VAL A 286 7.95 -6.99 7.39
CA VAL A 286 9.14 -6.21 7.01
C VAL A 286 10.28 -6.39 8.02
N GLU A 287 9.96 -6.63 9.30
CA GLU A 287 10.96 -6.97 10.31
C GLU A 287 11.61 -8.34 10.02
N ALA A 288 10.81 -9.35 9.67
CA ALA A 288 11.32 -10.66 9.27
C ALA A 288 12.19 -10.58 7.99
N GLN A 289 11.77 -9.79 6.99
CA GLN A 289 12.57 -9.53 5.79
C GLN A 289 13.90 -8.86 6.16
N ALA A 290 13.87 -7.81 6.98
CA ALA A 290 15.08 -7.11 7.40
C ALA A 290 16.06 -8.02 8.15
N ALA A 291 15.55 -8.89 9.04
CA ALA A 291 16.35 -9.88 9.73
C ALA A 291 16.98 -10.88 8.75
N ALA A 292 16.20 -11.42 7.81
CA ALA A 292 16.69 -12.34 6.78
C ALA A 292 17.78 -11.71 5.90
N VAL A 293 17.56 -10.47 5.44
CA VAL A 293 18.54 -9.71 4.65
C VAL A 293 19.83 -9.52 5.43
N ALA A 294 19.75 -9.13 6.70
CA ALA A 294 20.94 -8.98 7.54
C ALA A 294 21.71 -10.30 7.70
N GLY A 295 21.03 -11.43 7.88
CA GLY A 295 21.68 -12.74 8.00
C GLY A 295 22.34 -13.21 6.71
N VAL A 296 21.71 -12.97 5.55
CA VAL A 296 22.30 -13.35 4.24
C VAL A 296 23.43 -12.41 3.83
N PHE A 297 23.22 -11.09 3.91
CA PHE A 297 24.23 -10.11 3.46
C PHE A 297 25.46 -10.04 4.37
N SER A 298 25.36 -10.47 5.63
CA SER A 298 26.53 -10.65 6.51
C SER A 298 27.29 -11.96 6.26
N GLY A 299 26.76 -12.85 5.41
CA GLY A 299 27.32 -14.19 5.17
C GLY A 299 27.03 -15.19 6.29
N PHE A 300 26.23 -14.83 7.30
CA PHE A 300 25.83 -15.73 8.38
C PHE A 300 24.92 -16.87 7.90
N LYS A 301 24.10 -16.58 6.89
CA LYS A 301 23.24 -17.54 6.19
C LYS A 301 23.50 -17.49 4.69
N GLN A 302 23.31 -18.60 4.01
CA GLN A 302 23.39 -18.70 2.56
C GLN A 302 22.02 -19.01 1.99
N LEU A 303 21.70 -18.42 0.84
CA LEU A 303 20.49 -18.78 0.10
C LEU A 303 20.61 -20.19 -0.49
N PRO A 304 19.49 -20.87 -0.75
CA PRO A 304 19.49 -22.11 -1.50
C PRO A 304 20.05 -21.92 -2.92
N ASN A 305 20.34 -23.02 -3.60
CA ASN A 305 20.83 -22.94 -4.98
C ASN A 305 19.76 -22.33 -5.93
N PRO A 306 20.18 -21.78 -7.08
CA PRO A 306 19.26 -21.13 -8.02
C PRO A 306 18.08 -22.01 -8.47
N ASN A 307 18.27 -23.32 -8.67
CA ASN A 307 17.18 -24.20 -9.10
C ASN A 307 16.06 -24.27 -8.07
N GLU A 308 16.39 -24.35 -6.78
CA GLU A 308 15.42 -24.37 -5.70
C GLU A 308 14.67 -23.04 -5.56
N THR A 309 15.40 -21.92 -5.65
CA THR A 309 14.78 -20.59 -5.54
C THR A 309 13.86 -20.26 -6.72
N ASN A 310 14.23 -20.64 -7.94
CA ASN A 310 13.39 -20.49 -9.13
C ASN A 310 12.15 -21.38 -9.06
N LYS A 311 12.33 -22.66 -8.68
CA LYS A 311 11.20 -23.58 -8.47
C LYS A 311 10.22 -23.02 -7.43
N TRP A 312 10.73 -22.50 -6.31
CA TRP A 312 9.88 -21.85 -5.30
C TRP A 312 9.11 -20.67 -5.89
N TYR A 313 9.76 -19.83 -6.69
CA TYR A 313 9.14 -18.66 -7.29
C TYR A 313 7.98 -19.06 -8.22
N ASP A 314 8.24 -19.97 -9.15
CA ASP A 314 7.23 -20.45 -10.11
C ASP A 314 6.02 -21.07 -9.40
N GLU A 315 6.24 -21.78 -8.29
CA GLU A 315 5.16 -22.41 -7.52
C GLU A 315 4.37 -21.44 -6.62
N LYS A 316 4.97 -20.32 -6.20
CA LYS A 316 4.45 -19.50 -5.08
C LYS A 316 4.22 -18.03 -5.40
N ILE A 317 4.72 -17.47 -6.50
CA ILE A 317 4.67 -16.01 -6.73
C ILE A 317 3.26 -15.42 -6.64
N ASP A 318 2.31 -16.08 -7.29
CA ASP A 318 0.90 -15.67 -7.34
C ASP A 318 0.10 -16.11 -6.11
N GLN A 319 0.75 -16.74 -5.14
CA GLN A 319 0.10 -17.13 -3.90
C GLN A 319 -0.42 -15.90 -3.17
N ILE A 320 -1.73 -15.95 -2.89
CA ILE A 320 -2.40 -15.07 -1.97
C ILE A 320 -2.06 -15.50 -0.54
N LEU A 321 -1.59 -14.54 0.24
CA LEU A 321 -1.35 -14.72 1.67
C LEU A 321 -2.51 -14.15 2.47
N THR A 322 -2.95 -14.91 3.47
CA THR A 322 -4.07 -14.62 4.35
C THR A 322 -3.58 -14.46 5.79
N LEU A 323 -4.46 -14.06 6.70
CA LEU A 323 -4.09 -13.92 8.11
C LEU A 323 -3.70 -15.27 8.75
N TYR A 324 -4.21 -16.38 8.23
CA TYR A 324 -3.97 -17.73 8.77
C TYR A 324 -2.63 -18.34 8.35
N ASP A 325 -2.10 -17.97 7.19
CA ASP A 325 -0.92 -18.62 6.60
C ASP A 325 0.26 -17.67 6.35
N THR A 326 0.11 -16.37 6.62
CA THR A 326 1.21 -15.40 6.49
C THR A 326 2.38 -15.73 7.41
N ASN A 327 2.13 -16.27 8.61
CA ASN A 327 3.23 -16.67 9.48
C ASN A 327 4.05 -17.81 8.84
N GLU A 328 3.41 -18.94 8.56
CA GLU A 328 4.06 -20.17 8.07
C GLU A 328 4.65 -20.01 6.67
N LYS A 329 4.01 -19.22 5.79
CA LYS A 329 4.38 -19.11 4.37
C LYS A 329 5.23 -17.88 4.05
N PHE A 330 5.39 -16.94 4.98
CA PHE A 330 6.17 -15.71 4.76
C PHE A 330 7.14 -15.44 5.91
N ILE A 331 6.65 -15.29 7.14
CA ILE A 331 7.48 -14.84 8.28
C ILE A 331 8.49 -15.92 8.70
N GLU A 332 8.04 -17.13 9.03
CA GLU A 332 8.92 -18.20 9.49
C GLU A 332 9.99 -18.61 8.47
N PRO A 333 9.68 -18.77 7.17
CA PRO A 333 10.69 -19.05 6.16
C PRO A 333 11.80 -17.99 6.12
N LEU A 334 11.47 -16.71 6.33
CA LEU A 334 12.45 -15.63 6.38
C LEU A 334 13.32 -15.67 7.64
N LEU A 335 12.74 -16.01 8.79
CA LEU A 335 13.49 -16.11 10.05
C LEU A 335 14.59 -17.19 10.00
N ASN A 336 14.43 -18.23 9.18
CA ASN A 336 15.49 -19.23 8.95
C ASN A 336 16.77 -18.66 8.35
N PHE A 337 16.65 -17.52 7.65
CA PHE A 337 17.76 -16.76 7.08
C PHE A 337 18.24 -15.61 7.98
N GLY A 338 17.59 -15.39 9.13
CA GLY A 338 17.99 -14.37 10.09
C GLY A 338 19.21 -14.76 10.94
N PRO A 339 19.82 -13.77 11.63
CA PRO A 339 20.78 -14.01 12.71
C PRO A 339 20.20 -14.91 13.82
N LYS A 340 21.10 -15.51 14.62
CA LYS A 340 20.70 -16.40 15.72
C LYS A 340 19.77 -15.69 16.73
N ASP A 341 18.83 -16.46 17.29
CA ASP A 341 17.94 -16.05 18.38
C ASP A 341 17.04 -14.85 18.04
N ARG A 342 16.77 -14.63 16.75
CA ARG A 342 15.79 -13.63 16.32
C ARG A 342 14.37 -14.09 16.69
N PRO A 343 13.62 -13.29 17.47
CA PRO A 343 12.27 -13.67 17.84
C PRO A 343 11.33 -13.64 16.63
N ASN A 344 10.26 -14.44 16.66
CA ASN A 344 9.21 -14.33 15.66
C ASN A 344 8.42 -13.03 15.91
N PRO A 345 8.50 -12.03 15.03
CA PRO A 345 7.94 -10.71 15.29
C PRO A 345 6.40 -10.72 15.36
N LEU A 346 5.74 -11.79 14.88
CA LEU A 346 4.30 -11.93 15.03
C LEU A 346 3.91 -12.47 16.40
N PHE A 347 4.66 -13.39 17.01
CA PHE A 347 4.26 -14.11 18.23
C PHE A 347 5.13 -13.85 19.46
N SER A 348 6.25 -13.14 19.31
CA SER A 348 7.09 -12.75 20.46
C SER A 348 6.56 -11.54 21.23
N VAL A 349 5.45 -10.96 20.77
CA VAL A 349 4.81 -9.80 21.33
C VAL A 349 3.53 -10.25 22.04
N LYS A 350 3.42 -10.00 23.35
CA LYS A 350 2.38 -10.53 24.26
C LYS A 350 0.92 -10.35 23.80
N ARG A 351 0.65 -9.47 22.84
CA ARG A 351 -0.71 -9.04 22.43
C ARG A 351 -1.05 -9.40 21.00
N ARG A 352 -0.30 -10.33 20.41
CA ARG A 352 -0.52 -10.80 19.04
C ARG A 352 -0.99 -12.24 18.97
N ASP A 353 -1.23 -12.84 20.13
CA ASP A 353 -1.55 -14.26 20.28
C ASP A 353 -2.93 -14.60 19.70
N ASP A 354 -3.90 -13.67 19.78
CA ASP A 354 -5.22 -13.78 19.14
C ASP A 354 -5.37 -12.77 17.98
N TYR A 355 -4.46 -12.89 17.01
CA TYR A 355 -4.48 -12.05 15.81
C TYR A 355 -5.77 -12.17 14.98
N VAL A 356 -6.52 -13.27 15.13
CA VAL A 356 -7.81 -13.47 14.46
C VAL A 356 -8.85 -12.55 15.07
N ALA A 357 -8.97 -12.51 16.41
CA ALA A 357 -9.89 -11.62 17.09
C ALA A 357 -9.57 -10.14 16.85
N ASP A 358 -8.29 -9.75 16.94
CA ASP A 358 -7.84 -8.38 16.70
C ASP A 358 -8.18 -7.89 15.28
N PHE A 359 -7.96 -8.75 14.28
CA PHE A 359 -8.27 -8.44 12.88
C PHE A 359 -9.79 -8.33 12.68
N ALA A 360 -10.56 -9.25 13.28
CA ALA A 360 -12.02 -9.21 13.24
C ALA A 360 -12.58 -7.95 13.93
N GLN A 361 -12.00 -7.53 15.06
CA GLN A 361 -12.37 -6.30 15.75
C GLN A 361 -12.11 -5.06 14.88
N SER A 362 -10.90 -4.93 14.35
CA SER A 362 -10.53 -3.85 13.43
C SER A 362 -11.52 -3.75 12.26
N TRP A 363 -11.89 -4.91 11.73
CA TRP A 363 -12.80 -5.00 10.60
C TRP A 363 -14.22 -4.57 10.93
N ARG A 364 -14.75 -5.03 12.07
CA ARG A 364 -16.04 -4.57 12.60
C ARG A 364 -16.05 -3.08 12.90
N THR A 365 -14.94 -2.54 13.40
CA THR A 365 -14.79 -1.10 13.62
C THR A 365 -14.89 -0.33 12.29
N ILE A 366 -14.11 -0.71 11.27
CA ILE A 366 -14.12 -0.06 9.94
C ILE A 366 -15.52 -0.12 9.33
N GLU A 367 -16.12 -1.31 9.28
CA GLU A 367 -17.46 -1.51 8.71
C GLU A 367 -18.52 -0.73 9.50
N GLY A 368 -18.43 -0.72 10.83
CA GLY A 368 -19.33 0.03 11.70
C GLY A 368 -19.22 1.54 11.50
N VAL A 369 -18.00 2.08 11.35
CA VAL A 369 -17.77 3.49 11.03
C VAL A 369 -18.33 3.83 9.65
N TYR A 370 -18.08 2.98 8.65
CA TYR A 370 -18.60 3.16 7.31
C TYR A 370 -20.13 3.27 7.30
N PHE A 371 -20.84 2.33 7.93
CA PHE A 371 -22.30 2.37 7.95
C PHE A 371 -22.87 3.51 8.78
N LYS A 372 -22.20 3.92 9.87
CA LYS A 372 -22.60 5.11 10.62
C LYS A 372 -22.40 6.41 9.83
N LEU A 373 -21.34 6.51 9.01
CA LEU A 373 -21.18 7.62 8.06
C LEU A 373 -22.28 7.57 6.99
N ARG A 374 -22.54 6.39 6.42
CA ARG A 374 -23.59 6.15 5.42
C ARG A 374 -24.96 6.62 5.88
N ASP A 375 -25.32 6.22 7.10
CA ASP A 375 -26.64 6.46 7.68
C ASP A 375 -26.74 7.84 8.36
N GLY A 376 -25.69 8.68 8.26
CA GLY A 376 -25.66 10.04 8.79
C GLY A 376 -25.54 10.14 10.31
N VAL A 377 -25.23 9.03 10.98
CA VAL A 377 -24.98 8.97 12.43
C VAL A 377 -23.63 9.61 12.78
N TYR A 378 -22.62 9.36 11.95
CA TYR A 378 -21.31 9.99 12.04
C TYR A 378 -21.12 11.00 10.89
N THR A 379 -20.22 11.96 11.11
CA THR A 379 -19.72 12.88 10.09
C THR A 379 -18.23 12.65 9.91
N VAL A 380 -17.67 12.99 8.74
CA VAL A 380 -16.23 12.86 8.48
C VAL A 380 -15.39 13.54 9.58
N ASP A 381 -15.79 14.75 9.96
CA ASP A 381 -15.11 15.53 11.01
C ASP A 381 -15.20 14.88 12.39
N ASN A 382 -16.28 14.15 12.67
CA ASN A 382 -16.49 13.57 13.99
C ASN A 382 -15.97 12.14 14.14
N VAL A 383 -15.55 11.45 13.08
CA VAL A 383 -15.05 10.06 13.21
C VAL A 383 -13.78 9.99 14.07
N LEU A 384 -12.93 11.03 13.98
CA LEU A 384 -11.66 11.11 14.71
C LEU A 384 -11.75 11.92 16.01
N SER A 385 -12.90 12.53 16.30
CA SER A 385 -13.22 13.20 17.58
C SER A 385 -13.98 12.28 18.52
#